data_AF-A0AAU7KXD7-F1
#
_entry.id   AF-A0AAU7KXD7-F1
#
_cell.length_a   1.000
_cell.length_b   1.000
_cell.length_c   1.000
_cell.angle_alpha   90.00
_cell.angle_beta   90.00
_cell.angle_gamma   90.00
#
_symmetry.space_group_name_H-M   'P 1'
#
loop_
_entity.id
_entity.type
_entity.pdbx_description
1 polymer ?
#
loop_
_entity_poly.entity_id
_entity_poly.type
_entity_poly.pdbx_seq_one_letter_code
_entity_poly.pdbx_strand_id
1 'polypeptide(L)'
;MSQSTTDRSPSGERHAPGRGGPLAHVLLNIALAALFTALFVRAQALPSSMWEPLGSGSFPRLVLAALVALNLAIAFKEARAFLRQSPGERGQVGAWIWRHRLAFAVLALFAVYIIALPWLGFSLASLAFLLAGQWLLGARSLKALAIAVVVALVFSLGVDTLFRDVFVISLPRGLFG
;
A
#
# COMPACT_ATOMS: atom_id res chain seq x y z
N MET A 1 -18.87 -26.19 -59.21
CA MET A 1 -17.53 -26.05 -58.59
C MET A 1 -17.48 -24.70 -57.89
N SER A 2 -17.37 -24.70 -56.54
CA SER A 2 -16.29 -24.09 -55.74
C SER A 2 -16.07 -22.59 -55.98
N GLN A 3 -15.94 -21.68 -55.01
CA GLN A 3 -15.76 -21.71 -53.56
C GLN A 3 -15.88 -20.22 -53.11
N SER A 4 -16.71 -19.89 -52.12
CA SER A 4 -16.30 -19.39 -50.80
C SER A 4 -15.12 -18.40 -50.76
N THR A 5 -15.41 -17.15 -50.41
CA THR A 5 -14.50 -16.36 -49.55
C THR A 5 -15.34 -15.60 -48.53
N THR A 6 -15.60 -16.32 -47.45
CA THR A 6 -16.08 -15.82 -46.17
C THR A 6 -15.07 -14.82 -45.61
N ASP A 7 -15.61 -13.65 -45.28
CA ASP A 7 -15.25 -12.77 -44.15
C ASP A 7 -14.17 -13.31 -43.19
N ARG A 8 -13.05 -12.60 -43.10
CA ARG A 8 -12.14 -12.67 -41.96
C ARG A 8 -11.87 -11.27 -41.45
N SER A 9 -12.82 -10.74 -40.72
CA SER A 9 -12.56 -9.76 -39.66
C SER A 9 -11.57 -10.36 -38.65
N PRO A 10 -10.44 -9.70 -38.32
CA PRO A 10 -9.62 -10.14 -37.20
C PRO A 10 -10.41 -9.88 -35.92
N SER A 11 -10.89 -10.96 -35.31
CA SER A 11 -11.45 -10.95 -33.96
C SER A 11 -10.37 -10.44 -33.02
N GLY A 12 -10.47 -9.14 -32.69
CA GLY A 12 -9.74 -8.55 -31.59
C GLY A 12 -10.07 -9.35 -30.34
N GLU A 13 -9.13 -10.18 -29.92
CA GLU A 13 -9.11 -10.76 -28.59
C GLU A 13 -9.13 -9.61 -27.60
N ARG A 14 -10.34 -9.25 -27.17
CA ARG A 14 -10.55 -8.50 -25.95
C ARG A 14 -9.88 -9.34 -24.87
N HIS A 15 -8.66 -8.96 -24.48
CA HIS A 15 -8.07 -9.33 -23.21
C HIS A 15 -9.09 -8.90 -22.16
N ALA A 16 -9.98 -9.81 -21.79
CA ALA A 16 -10.83 -9.65 -20.63
C ALA A 16 -9.87 -9.40 -19.48
N PRO A 17 -9.92 -8.23 -18.82
CA PRO A 17 -9.01 -7.93 -17.73
C PRO A 17 -9.19 -9.06 -16.72
N GLY A 18 -8.18 -9.91 -16.60
CA GLY A 18 -8.27 -11.13 -15.81
C GLY A 18 -8.78 -10.77 -14.42
N ARG A 19 -10.01 -11.17 -14.12
CA ARG A 19 -10.58 -11.10 -12.78
C ARG A 19 -9.75 -12.06 -11.95
N GLY A 20 -8.63 -11.58 -11.41
CA GLY A 20 -7.87 -12.37 -10.45
C GLY A 20 -8.80 -12.69 -9.27
N GLY A 21 -8.59 -13.86 -8.67
CA GLY A 21 -9.61 -14.56 -7.89
C GLY A 21 -10.36 -13.65 -6.92
N PRO A 22 -11.69 -13.48 -7.06
CA PRO A 22 -12.48 -12.62 -6.15
C PRO A 22 -12.36 -13.02 -4.68
N LEU A 23 -12.09 -14.31 -4.40
CA LEU A 23 -11.70 -14.78 -3.08
C LEU A 23 -10.47 -14.05 -2.52
N ALA A 24 -9.42 -13.82 -3.32
CA ALA A 24 -8.22 -13.14 -2.87
C ALA A 24 -8.50 -11.68 -2.49
N HIS A 25 -9.35 -11.00 -3.26
CA HIS A 25 -9.80 -9.64 -2.93
C HIS A 25 -10.61 -9.62 -1.64
N VAL A 26 -11.58 -10.54 -1.46
CA VAL A 26 -12.38 -10.62 -0.24
C VAL A 26 -11.48 -10.89 0.97
N LEU A 27 -10.60 -11.90 0.89
CA LEU A 27 -9.68 -12.26 1.97
C LEU A 27 -8.74 -11.11 2.33
N LEU A 28 -8.14 -10.44 1.35
CA LEU A 28 -7.27 -9.29 1.59
C LEU A 28 -8.03 -8.15 2.28
N ASN A 29 -9.19 -7.76 1.75
CA ASN A 29 -9.95 -6.63 2.31
C ASN A 29 -10.46 -6.94 3.73
N ILE A 30 -10.84 -8.19 4.02
CA ILE A 30 -11.20 -8.61 5.39
C ILE A 30 -9.96 -8.53 6.31
N ALA A 31 -8.80 -9.01 5.86
CA ALA A 31 -7.57 -8.94 6.64
C ALA A 31 -7.16 -7.48 6.92
N LEU A 32 -7.25 -6.60 5.92
CA LEU A 32 -6.98 -5.16 6.07
C LEU A 32 -7.99 -4.49 7.01
N ALA A 33 -9.29 -4.80 6.89
CA ALA A 33 -10.30 -4.29 7.81
C ALA A 33 -10.02 -4.71 9.26
N ALA A 34 -9.62 -5.97 9.48
CA ALA A 34 -9.23 -6.47 10.79
C ALA A 34 -7.99 -5.73 11.34
N LEU A 35 -6.96 -5.54 10.50
CA LEU A 35 -5.76 -4.77 10.87
C LEU A 35 -6.11 -3.33 11.25
N PHE A 36 -6.89 -2.63 10.43
CA PHE A 36 -7.29 -1.25 10.69
C PHE A 36 -8.17 -1.12 11.93
N THR A 37 -9.01 -2.11 12.20
CA THR A 37 -9.79 -2.17 13.44
C THR A 37 -8.88 -2.35 14.66
N ALA A 38 -7.87 -3.22 14.59
CA ALA A 38 -6.87 -3.38 15.65
C ALA A 38 -6.09 -2.07 15.88
N LEU A 39 -5.67 -1.39 14.82
CA LEU A 39 -5.02 -0.08 14.91
C LEU A 39 -5.96 1.00 15.48
N PHE A 40 -7.25 0.95 15.16
CA PHE A 40 -8.24 1.90 15.70
C PHE A 40 -8.36 1.77 17.21
N VAL A 41 -8.38 0.53 17.73
CA VAL A 41 -8.37 0.26 19.17
C VAL A 41 -7.06 0.78 19.80
N ARG A 42 -5.91 0.56 19.16
CA ARG A 42 -4.63 1.12 19.63
C ARG A 42 -4.63 2.64 19.66
N ALA A 43 -5.27 3.30 18.68
CA ALA A 43 -5.39 4.75 18.62
C ALA A 43 -6.30 5.34 19.73
N GLN A 44 -7.08 4.52 20.44
CA GLN A 44 -7.82 4.95 21.62
C GLN A 44 -6.90 5.13 22.84
N ALA A 45 -5.79 4.40 22.89
CA ALA A 45 -4.80 4.49 23.97
C ALA A 45 -3.86 5.70 23.84
N LEU A 46 -3.96 6.47 22.73
CA LEU A 46 -3.18 7.69 22.56
C LEU A 46 -3.63 8.75 23.58
N PRO A 47 -2.69 9.42 24.29
CA PRO A 47 -3.04 10.43 25.27
C PRO A 47 -3.83 11.56 24.61
N SER A 48 -5.04 11.82 25.12
CA SER A 48 -5.80 13.01 24.77
C SER A 48 -5.37 14.16 25.68
N SER A 49 -4.86 15.24 25.10
CA SER A 49 -4.65 16.49 25.84
C SER A 49 -6.01 17.11 26.18
N MET A 50 -6.20 17.49 27.43
CA MET A 50 -7.40 18.20 27.90
C MET A 50 -7.64 19.56 27.22
N TRP A 51 -6.63 20.08 26.51
CA TRP A 51 -6.66 21.36 25.79
C TRP A 51 -6.88 21.19 24.28
N GLU A 52 -7.03 19.97 23.79
CA GLU A 52 -7.34 19.66 22.39
C GLU A 52 -8.74 19.04 22.30
N PRO A 53 -9.78 19.81 21.91
CA PRO A 53 -11.16 19.34 21.86
C PRO A 53 -11.37 18.07 21.02
N LEU A 54 -10.51 17.87 20.02
CA LEU A 54 -10.51 16.68 19.16
C LEU A 54 -9.46 15.65 19.60
N GLY A 55 -8.43 15.99 20.37
CA GLY A 55 -7.36 15.07 20.78
C GLY A 55 -6.51 14.51 19.62
N SER A 56 -5.22 14.29 19.88
CA SER A 56 -4.24 13.72 18.93
C SER A 56 -4.69 12.41 18.25
N GLY A 57 -5.56 11.64 18.90
CA GLY A 57 -6.06 10.36 18.41
C GLY A 57 -7.27 10.43 17.47
N SER A 58 -8.00 11.54 17.35
CA SER A 58 -9.25 11.55 16.57
C SER A 58 -9.03 11.55 15.06
N PHE A 59 -7.99 12.21 14.57
CA PHE A 59 -7.65 12.17 13.15
C PHE A 59 -7.27 10.74 12.68
N PRO A 60 -6.33 10.03 13.36
CA PRO A 60 -6.07 8.61 13.07
C PRO A 60 -7.35 7.75 13.09
N ARG A 61 -8.22 7.95 14.09
CA ARG A 61 -9.47 7.19 14.22
C ARG A 61 -10.42 7.41 13.06
N LEU A 62 -10.64 8.66 12.62
CA LEU A 62 -11.52 8.96 11.49
C LEU A 62 -11.02 8.30 10.19
N VAL A 63 -9.72 8.40 9.92
CA VAL A 63 -9.10 7.76 8.75
C VAL A 63 -9.23 6.25 8.83
N LEU A 64 -8.94 5.64 9.98
CA LEU A 64 -9.05 4.19 10.18
C LEU A 64 -10.50 3.71 10.04
N ALA A 65 -11.47 4.45 10.58
CA ALA A 65 -12.90 4.12 10.44
C ALA A 65 -13.34 4.17 8.97
N ALA A 66 -12.93 5.20 8.22
CA ALA A 66 -13.20 5.30 6.79
C ALA A 66 -12.57 4.15 6.00
N LEU A 67 -11.31 3.78 6.33
CA LEU A 67 -10.63 2.65 5.70
C LEU A 67 -11.32 1.31 5.99
N VAL A 68 -11.78 1.07 7.23
CA VAL A 68 -12.56 -0.12 7.58
C VAL A 68 -13.85 -0.17 6.77
N ALA A 69 -14.61 0.92 6.72
CA ALA A 69 -15.86 1.00 5.96
C ALA A 69 -15.65 0.72 4.47
N LEU A 70 -14.60 1.32 3.88
CA LEU A 70 -14.27 1.12 2.47
C LEU A 70 -13.85 -0.34 2.17
N ASN A 71 -13.01 -0.94 3.02
CA ASN A 71 -12.59 -2.34 2.86
C ASN A 71 -13.77 -3.30 2.97
N LEU A 72 -14.70 -3.07 3.92
CA LEU A 72 -15.91 -3.88 4.05
C LEU A 72 -16.83 -3.73 2.83
N ALA A 73 -16.99 -2.50 2.30
CA ALA A 73 -17.79 -2.26 1.09
C ALA A 73 -17.21 -2.99 -0.13
N ILE A 74 -15.89 -2.96 -0.31
CA ILE A 74 -15.19 -3.68 -1.38
C ILE A 74 -15.34 -5.20 -1.18
N ALA A 75 -15.08 -5.70 0.03
CA ALA A 75 -15.23 -7.12 0.36
C ALA A 75 -16.64 -7.62 0.08
N PHE A 76 -17.67 -6.85 0.44
CA PHE A 76 -19.07 -7.21 0.18
C PHE A 76 -19.40 -7.23 -1.31
N LYS A 77 -18.91 -6.25 -2.08
CA LYS A 77 -19.06 -6.21 -3.54
C LYS A 77 -18.41 -7.43 -4.21
N GLU A 78 -17.19 -7.76 -3.81
CA GLU A 78 -16.44 -8.90 -4.34
C GLU A 78 -17.05 -10.23 -3.90
N ALA A 79 -17.55 -10.35 -2.67
CA ALA A 79 -18.27 -11.53 -2.20
C ALA A 79 -19.56 -11.77 -3.00
N ARG A 80 -20.34 -10.71 -3.25
CA ARG A 80 -21.53 -10.79 -4.13
C ARG A 80 -21.17 -11.17 -5.56
N ALA A 81 -20.05 -10.66 -6.09
CA ALA A 81 -19.57 -11.04 -7.41
C ALA A 81 -19.14 -12.51 -7.45
N PHE A 82 -18.44 -12.98 -6.41
CA PHE A 82 -17.99 -14.37 -6.29
C PHE A 82 -19.15 -15.37 -6.23
N LEU A 83 -20.21 -15.05 -5.47
CA LEU A 83 -21.42 -15.89 -5.39
C LEU A 83 -22.14 -16.04 -6.75
N ARG A 84 -21.88 -15.13 -7.69
CA ARG A 84 -22.47 -15.13 -9.05
C ARG A 84 -21.55 -15.79 -10.09
N GLN A 85 -20.35 -16.23 -9.71
CA GLN A 85 -19.37 -16.86 -10.61
C GLN A 85 -19.54 -18.39 -10.70
N SER A 86 -19.29 -18.91 -11.89
CA SER A 86 -19.32 -20.34 -12.19
C SER A 86 -18.12 -21.07 -11.54
N PRO A 87 -18.23 -22.37 -11.17
CA PRO A 87 -17.23 -23.09 -10.38
C PRO A 87 -15.79 -23.12 -10.95
N GLY A 88 -15.63 -22.92 -12.26
CA GLY A 88 -14.33 -23.01 -12.95
C GLY A 88 -13.33 -21.87 -12.69
N GLU A 89 -13.77 -20.72 -12.15
CA GLU A 89 -12.88 -19.57 -11.92
C GLU A 89 -12.26 -19.51 -10.51
N ARG A 90 -12.58 -20.48 -9.64
CA ARG A 90 -12.32 -20.43 -8.19
C ARG A 90 -10.84 -20.57 -7.77
N GLY A 91 -9.93 -20.90 -8.68
CA GLY A 91 -8.55 -21.32 -8.37
C GLY A 91 -7.43 -20.27 -8.50
N GLN A 92 -7.70 -18.99 -8.77
CA GLN A 92 -6.68 -18.04 -9.23
C GLN A 92 -6.01 -17.17 -8.14
N VAL A 93 -6.01 -17.59 -6.88
CA VAL A 93 -5.41 -16.80 -5.78
C VAL A 93 -3.91 -16.59 -5.98
N GLY A 94 -3.16 -17.63 -6.36
CA GLY A 94 -1.71 -17.53 -6.58
C GLY A 94 -1.32 -16.59 -7.72
N ALA A 95 -2.03 -16.67 -8.85
CA ALA A 95 -1.83 -15.77 -9.99
C ALA A 95 -2.16 -14.31 -9.63
N TRP A 96 -3.19 -14.10 -8.82
CA TRP A 96 -3.53 -12.79 -8.30
C TRP A 96 -2.44 -12.22 -7.38
N ILE A 97 -1.90 -13.01 -6.46
CA ILE A 97 -0.80 -12.60 -5.58
C ILE A 97 0.41 -12.21 -6.43
N TRP A 98 0.78 -13.04 -7.41
CA TRP A 98 1.91 -12.76 -8.30
C TRP A 98 1.74 -11.48 -9.09
N ARG A 99 0.52 -11.17 -9.54
CA ARG A 99 0.20 -9.91 -10.22
C ARG A 99 0.31 -8.70 -9.30
N HIS A 100 -0.01 -8.86 -8.02
CA HIS A 100 0.07 -7.79 -7.00
C HIS A 100 1.38 -7.82 -6.20
N ARG A 101 2.39 -8.58 -6.64
CA ARG A 101 3.66 -8.75 -5.91
C ARG A 101 4.35 -7.43 -5.57
N LEU A 102 4.24 -6.42 -6.44
CA LEU A 102 4.83 -5.10 -6.20
C LEU A 102 4.14 -4.39 -5.03
N ALA A 103 2.81 -4.47 -4.93
CA ALA A 103 2.08 -3.87 -3.81
C ALA A 103 2.47 -4.54 -2.48
N PHE A 104 2.56 -5.88 -2.46
CA PHE A 104 3.04 -6.62 -1.29
C PHE A 104 4.50 -6.29 -0.95
N ALA A 105 5.37 -6.15 -1.94
CA ALA A 105 6.76 -5.80 -1.72
C ALA A 105 6.93 -4.38 -1.16
N VAL A 106 6.13 -3.40 -1.63
CA VAL A 106 6.13 -2.05 -1.08
C VAL A 106 5.58 -2.04 0.34
N LEU A 107 4.51 -2.80 0.62
CA LEU A 107 3.96 -2.93 1.97
C LEU A 107 4.97 -3.57 2.94
N ALA A 108 5.66 -4.62 2.49
CA ALA A 108 6.72 -5.26 3.27
C ALA A 108 7.88 -4.29 3.53
N LEU A 109 8.29 -3.52 2.52
CA LEU A 109 9.32 -2.50 2.67
C LEU A 109 8.92 -1.41 3.66
N PHE A 110 7.65 -0.99 3.65
CA PHE A 110 7.11 -0.03 4.62
C PHE A 110 7.08 -0.59 6.05
N ALA A 111 6.74 -1.88 6.22
CA ALA A 111 6.80 -2.54 7.51
C ALA A 111 8.25 -2.60 8.05
N VAL A 112 9.21 -2.97 7.18
CA VAL A 112 10.65 -2.95 7.51
C VAL A 112 11.10 -1.55 7.92
N TYR A 113 10.66 -0.51 7.21
CA TYR A 113 10.94 0.88 7.58
C TYR A 113 10.46 1.22 8.99
N ILE A 114 9.20 0.91 9.34
CA ILE A 114 8.66 1.18 10.68
C ILE A 114 9.46 0.44 11.76
N ILE A 115 9.79 -0.83 11.51
CA ILE A 115 10.56 -1.65 12.46
C ILE A 115 11.99 -1.13 12.61
N ALA A 116 12.58 -0.56 11.55
CA ALA A 116 13.93 -0.01 11.57
C ALA A 116 14.03 1.37 12.24
N LEU A 117 12.93 2.13 12.36
CA LEU A 117 12.92 3.49 12.92
C LEU A 117 13.59 3.61 14.30
N PRO A 118 13.34 2.72 15.29
CA PRO A 118 13.96 2.82 16.61
C PRO A 118 15.48 2.61 16.59
N TRP A 119 16.02 1.92 15.58
CA TRP A 119 17.45 1.60 15.50
C TRP A 119 18.21 2.55 14.57
N LEU A 120 17.67 2.85 13.39
CA LEU A 120 18.33 3.67 12.38
C LEU A 120 18.02 5.16 12.54
N GLY A 121 16.91 5.51 13.18
CA GLY A 121 16.39 6.87 13.19
C GLY A 121 15.64 7.22 11.90
N PHE A 122 14.93 8.34 11.92
CA PHE A 122 14.04 8.76 10.84
C PHE A 122 14.79 9.02 9.54
N SER A 123 15.92 9.73 9.60
CA SER A 123 16.69 10.08 8.41
C SER A 123 17.23 8.83 7.70
N LEU A 124 18.06 8.01 8.37
CA LEU A 124 18.66 6.84 7.71
C LEU A 124 17.58 5.83 7.26
N ALA A 125 16.54 5.61 8.06
CA ALA A 125 15.44 4.73 7.68
C ALA A 125 14.69 5.25 6.44
N SER A 126 14.41 6.56 6.38
CA SER A 126 13.71 7.19 5.25
C SER A 126 14.57 7.17 3.98
N LEU A 127 15.86 7.43 4.10
CA LEU A 127 16.79 7.34 2.98
C LEU A 127 16.84 5.93 2.40
N ALA A 128 16.99 4.92 3.26
CA ALA A 128 16.99 3.51 2.83
C ALA A 128 15.63 3.11 2.21
N PHE A 129 14.52 3.52 2.83
CA PHE A 129 13.17 3.27 2.35
C PHE A 129 12.92 3.87 0.96
N LEU A 130 13.27 5.13 0.76
CA LEU A 130 13.05 5.83 -0.52
C LEU A 130 13.91 5.22 -1.63
N LEU A 131 15.19 4.95 -1.37
CA LEU A 131 16.07 4.30 -2.34
C LEU A 131 15.58 2.90 -2.72
N ALA A 132 15.28 2.06 -1.71
CA ALA A 132 14.77 0.72 -1.94
C ALA A 132 13.40 0.74 -2.65
N GLY A 133 12.53 1.68 -2.29
CA GLY A 133 11.21 1.84 -2.90
C GLY A 133 11.32 2.24 -4.37
N GLN A 134 12.17 3.22 -4.69
CA GLN A 134 12.38 3.66 -6.07
C GLN A 134 13.03 2.56 -6.92
N TRP A 135 13.98 1.81 -6.36
CA TRP A 135 14.56 0.65 -7.04
C TRP A 135 13.52 -0.46 -7.27
N LEU A 136 12.69 -0.74 -6.28
CA LEU A 136 11.60 -1.73 -6.35
C LEU A 136 10.55 -1.34 -7.40
N LEU A 137 10.24 -0.04 -7.52
CA LEU A 137 9.33 0.50 -8.53
C LEU A 137 9.94 0.58 -9.94
N GLY A 138 11.22 0.25 -10.11
CA GLY A 138 11.84 0.12 -11.43
C GLY A 138 12.80 1.23 -11.83
N ALA A 139 13.30 2.06 -10.91
CA ALA A 139 14.43 2.94 -11.18
C ALA A 139 15.68 2.11 -11.49
N ARG A 140 15.96 1.88 -12.78
CA ARG A 140 17.08 1.04 -13.26
C ARG A 140 18.10 1.78 -14.11
N SER A 141 17.79 2.99 -14.59
CA SER A 141 18.75 3.81 -15.35
C SER A 141 19.60 4.65 -14.42
N LEU A 142 20.84 4.96 -14.83
CA LEU A 142 21.75 5.79 -14.03
C LEU A 142 21.16 7.17 -13.72
N LYS A 143 20.42 7.76 -14.67
CA LYS A 143 19.66 9.01 -14.47
C LYS A 143 18.56 8.85 -13.43
N ALA A 144 17.77 7.78 -13.51
CA ALA A 144 16.71 7.51 -12.54
C ALA A 144 17.27 7.25 -11.13
N LEU A 145 18.42 6.58 -11.04
CA LEU A 145 19.09 6.33 -9.77
C LEU A 145 19.65 7.64 -9.17
N ALA A 146 20.23 8.52 -9.99
CA ALA A 146 20.69 9.83 -9.53
C ALA A 146 19.52 10.67 -9.00
N ILE A 147 18.40 10.71 -9.72
CA ILE A 147 17.17 11.39 -9.25
C ILE A 147 16.68 10.74 -7.95
N ALA A 148 16.70 9.41 -7.85
CA ALA A 148 16.30 8.69 -6.65
C ALA A 148 17.16 9.07 -5.43
N VAL A 149 18.48 9.14 -5.60
CA VAL A 149 19.39 9.58 -4.53
C VAL A 149 19.11 11.02 -4.12
N VAL A 150 18.91 11.94 -5.07
CA VAL A 150 18.60 13.34 -4.75
C VAL A 150 17.27 13.44 -4.00
N VAL A 151 16.21 12.78 -4.48
CA VAL A 151 14.90 12.76 -3.81
C VAL A 151 15.02 12.16 -2.41
N ALA A 152 15.72 11.04 -2.26
CA ALA A 152 15.91 10.38 -0.98
C ALA A 152 16.64 11.28 0.03
N LEU A 153 17.72 11.96 -0.39
CA LEU A 153 18.46 12.89 0.46
C LEU A 153 17.60 14.10 0.85
N VAL A 154 16.96 14.74 -0.12
CA VAL A 154 16.15 15.94 0.10
C VAL A 154 14.97 15.64 1.02
N PHE A 155 14.24 14.54 0.79
CA PHE A 155 13.10 14.19 1.65
C PHE A 155 13.54 13.70 3.02
N SER A 156 14.56 12.83 3.08
CA SER A 156 15.06 12.32 4.35
C SER A 156 15.52 13.46 5.26
N LEU A 157 16.48 14.25 4.78
CA LEU A 157 17.10 15.30 5.59
C LEU A 157 16.17 16.52 5.72
N GLY A 158 15.49 16.90 4.64
CA GLY A 158 14.60 18.05 4.62
C GLY A 158 13.40 17.89 5.54
N VAL A 159 12.80 16.69 5.60
CA VAL A 159 11.71 16.42 6.54
C VAL A 159 12.24 16.36 7.98
N ASP A 160 13.42 15.78 8.22
CA ASP A 160 14.04 15.80 9.56
C ASP A 160 14.26 17.23 10.07
N THR A 161 14.88 18.09 9.24
CA THR A 161 15.13 19.49 9.58
C THR A 161 13.84 20.28 9.73
N LEU A 162 12.83 20.04 8.88
CA LEU A 162 11.55 20.73 9.00
C LEU A 162 10.87 20.41 10.34
N PHE A 163 10.84 19.14 10.73
CA PHE A 163 10.23 18.74 11.99
C PHE A 163 11.04 19.24 13.19
N ARG A 164 12.37 19.20 13.12
CA ARG A 164 13.26 19.64 14.19
C ARG A 164 13.23 21.15 14.40
N ASP A 165 13.37 21.91 13.32
CA ASP A 165 13.66 23.34 13.40
C ASP A 165 12.39 24.19 13.24
N VAL A 166 11.41 23.74 12.45
CA VAL A 166 10.15 24.47 12.22
C VAL A 166 9.06 23.98 13.14
N PHE A 167 8.87 22.66 13.28
CA PHE A 167 7.81 22.11 14.14
C PHE A 167 8.27 21.86 15.58
N VAL A 168 9.57 21.89 15.86
CA VAL A 168 10.16 21.63 17.19
C VAL A 168 9.71 20.27 17.75
N ILE A 169 9.51 19.30 16.86
CA ILE A 169 9.13 17.92 17.18
C ILE A 169 10.36 17.03 16.99
N SER A 170 10.71 16.29 18.04
CA SER A 170 11.81 15.31 17.97
C SER A 170 11.35 14.05 17.24
N LEU A 171 11.94 13.81 16.07
CA LEU A 171 11.82 12.54 15.37
C LEU A 171 12.74 11.47 15.98
N PRO A 172 12.47 10.17 15.75
CA PRO A 172 13.34 9.09 16.20
C PRO A 172 14.76 9.31 15.68
N ARG A 173 15.70 9.38 16.61
CA ARG A 173 17.13 9.59 16.36
C ARG A 173 17.88 8.28 16.05
N GLY A 174 17.32 7.17 16.52
CA GLY A 174 17.96 5.87 16.38
C GLY A 174 19.19 5.75 17.29
N LEU A 175 19.92 4.65 17.14
CA LEU A 175 21.13 4.36 17.91
C LEU A 175 22.35 5.16 17.45
N PHE A 176 22.29 5.75 16.25
CA PHE A 176 23.42 6.40 15.60
C PHE A 176 23.33 7.94 15.58
N GLY A 177 22.31 8.57 16.17
CA GLY A 177 22.27 10.05 16.31
C GLY A 177 20.95 10.66 16.77
#